data_AF-A0A3A8HYK0-F1
#
_entry.id   AF-A0A3A8HYK0-F1
#
_cell.length_a   1.000
_cell.length_b   1.000
_cell.length_c   1.000
_cell.angle_alpha   90.00
_cell.angle_beta   90.00
_cell.angle_gamma   90.00
#
_symmetry.space_group_name_H-M   'P 1'
#
loop_
_entity.id
_entity.type
_entity.pdbx_description
1 polymer ?
#
loop_
_entity_poly.entity_id
_entity_poly.type
_entity_poly.pdbx_seq_one_letter_code
_entity_poly.pdbx_strand_id
1 'polypeptide(L)'
;MLARDRSTSPSSSVLKRFIGLDFGGSNNLEGDVAGYVVARDKSDDKGSSALDISKGKWVADALEEYMSPGRPGSEWKDRCTVFLKMMGGEFKGYKLGNRDALIAKLAVQIAEFGSVYLLNRLRQKNQLTASLLEASYLHLVGAAMEVAQVFVSALVYSHEHQGVRLQARPPAPPVTPKAQQVTVGSTLLSTIKSKENVEKGAKKIEKDLQEVEHWLKKHLGF
;
A
#
# COMPACT_ATOMS: atom_id res chain seq x y z
N MET A 1 -6.42 3.75 -6.19
CA MET A 1 -5.98 2.62 -5.35
C MET A 1 -6.45 1.34 -6.01
N LEU A 2 -5.59 0.34 -6.20
CA LEU A 2 -5.91 -0.84 -7.03
C LEU A 2 -7.16 -1.59 -6.57
N ALA A 3 -7.28 -1.89 -5.28
CA ALA A 3 -8.43 -2.60 -4.72
C ALA A 3 -9.76 -1.88 -4.95
N ARG A 4 -9.80 -0.57 -4.71
CA ARG A 4 -10.96 0.28 -5.01
C ARG A 4 -11.27 0.31 -6.51
N ASP A 5 -10.27 0.47 -7.37
CA ASP A 5 -10.55 0.55 -8.81
C ASP A 5 -11.01 -0.79 -9.37
N ARG A 6 -10.63 -1.91 -8.75
CA ARG A 6 -11.14 -3.25 -9.08
C ARG A 6 -12.58 -3.48 -8.67
N SER A 7 -13.14 -2.70 -7.73
CA SER A 7 -14.57 -2.79 -7.42
C SER A 7 -15.45 -2.37 -8.61
N THR A 8 -14.91 -1.57 -9.54
CA THR A 8 -15.58 -1.17 -10.79
C THR A 8 -14.94 -1.77 -12.04
N SER A 9 -13.65 -2.10 -11.99
CA SER A 9 -12.89 -2.63 -13.13
C SER A 9 -12.01 -3.81 -12.69
N PRO A 10 -12.61 -5.01 -12.49
CA PRO A 10 -11.94 -6.13 -11.82
C PRO A 10 -10.65 -6.61 -12.48
N SER A 11 -10.52 -6.43 -13.80
CA SER A 11 -9.35 -6.83 -14.59
C SER A 11 -8.18 -5.83 -14.56
N SER A 12 -8.28 -4.76 -13.76
CA SER A 12 -7.23 -3.74 -13.71
C SER A 12 -5.89 -4.33 -13.26
N SER A 13 -4.87 -4.26 -14.12
CA SER A 13 -3.51 -4.72 -13.81
C SER A 13 -2.84 -3.90 -12.71
N VAL A 14 -2.03 -4.58 -11.89
CA VAL A 14 -1.19 -3.95 -10.86
C VAL A 14 -0.16 -2.98 -11.44
N LEU A 15 0.35 -3.19 -12.66
CA LEU A 15 1.37 -2.33 -13.27
C LEU A 15 0.89 -0.88 -13.46
N LYS A 16 -0.42 -0.64 -13.53
CA LYS A 16 -1.00 0.71 -13.54
C LYS A 16 -0.71 1.52 -12.28
N ARG A 17 -0.12 0.91 -11.23
CA ARG A 17 0.30 1.57 -9.99
C ARG A 17 1.80 1.85 -9.91
N PHE A 18 2.56 1.37 -10.89
CA PHE A 18 4.01 1.50 -10.95
C PHE A 18 4.45 2.44 -12.08
N ILE A 19 3.66 3.49 -12.34
CA ILE A 19 3.90 4.47 -13.42
C ILE A 19 3.98 5.90 -12.88
N GLY A 20 4.73 6.76 -13.58
CA GLY A 20 4.79 8.19 -13.28
C GLY A 20 5.27 8.51 -11.87
N LEU A 21 4.57 9.44 -11.22
CA LEU A 21 4.80 9.89 -9.84
C LEU A 21 3.87 9.19 -8.82
N ASP A 22 3.21 8.10 -9.22
CA ASP A 22 2.43 7.29 -8.28
C ASP A 22 3.34 6.61 -7.25
N PHE A 23 2.78 6.15 -6.12
CA PHE A 23 3.54 5.52 -5.03
C PHE A 23 4.46 4.37 -5.49
N GLY A 24 4.04 3.55 -6.46
CA GLY A 24 4.90 2.49 -7.03
C GLY A 24 5.76 2.96 -8.21
N GLY A 25 5.70 4.23 -8.60
CA GLY A 25 6.49 4.79 -9.69
C GLY A 25 7.99 4.71 -9.39
N SER A 26 8.80 4.49 -10.42
CA SER A 26 10.25 4.27 -10.27
C SER A 26 10.97 5.38 -9.52
N ASN A 27 10.58 6.63 -9.69
CA ASN A 27 11.17 7.76 -8.97
C ASN A 27 10.89 7.72 -7.47
N ASN A 28 9.66 7.38 -7.08
CA ASN A 28 9.29 7.28 -5.66
C ASN A 28 9.97 6.08 -5.01
N LEU A 29 9.98 4.92 -5.68
CA LEU A 29 10.68 3.73 -5.21
C LEU A 29 12.18 4.00 -5.02
N GLU A 30 12.80 4.71 -5.95
CA GLU A 30 14.21 5.08 -5.86
C GLU A 30 14.45 6.06 -4.69
N GLY A 31 13.57 7.03 -4.48
CA GLY A 31 13.63 7.94 -3.33
C GLY A 31 13.48 7.23 -1.97
N ASP A 32 12.54 6.29 -1.88
CA ASP A 32 12.34 5.47 -0.68
C ASP A 32 13.60 4.67 -0.39
N VAL A 33 14.12 3.91 -1.38
CA VAL A 33 15.35 3.13 -1.22
C VAL A 33 16.52 4.03 -0.82
N ALA A 34 16.66 5.22 -1.44
CA ALA A 34 17.71 6.18 -1.09
C ALA A 34 17.65 6.59 0.37
N GLY A 35 16.47 6.95 0.86
CA GLY A 35 16.26 7.35 2.25
C GLY A 35 16.68 6.26 3.22
N TYR A 36 16.29 5.01 2.97
CA TYR A 36 16.66 3.88 3.82
C TYR A 36 18.14 3.54 3.74
N VAL A 37 18.71 3.52 2.54
CA VAL A 37 20.13 3.17 2.32
C VAL A 37 21.05 4.19 2.97
N VAL A 38 20.70 5.48 2.93
CA VAL A 38 21.50 6.55 3.53
C VAL A 38 21.29 6.66 5.04
N ALA A 39 20.08 6.40 5.55
CA ALA A 39 19.79 6.45 6.97
C ALA A 39 20.04 5.11 7.70
N ARG A 40 20.69 4.12 7.08
CA ARG A 40 20.93 2.82 7.73
C ARG A 40 22.09 2.88 8.73
N ASP A 41 22.02 1.99 9.71
CA ASP A 41 23.21 1.67 10.50
C ASP A 41 24.17 0.87 9.62
N LYS A 42 25.33 1.42 9.26
CA LYS A 42 26.32 0.70 8.46
C LYS A 42 26.98 -0.46 9.21
N SER A 43 26.82 -0.54 10.53
CA SER A 43 27.30 -1.66 11.36
C SER A 43 26.28 -2.79 11.52
N ASP A 44 25.00 -2.55 11.21
CA ASP A 44 23.94 -3.55 11.21
C ASP A 44 23.02 -3.39 9.98
N ASP A 45 23.22 -4.26 8.98
CA ASP A 45 22.42 -4.33 7.75
C ASP A 45 20.92 -4.66 7.99
N LYS A 46 20.48 -4.84 9.23
CA LYS A 46 19.10 -5.28 9.59
C LYS A 46 18.12 -4.14 9.89
N GLY A 47 18.54 -2.87 9.91
CA GLY A 47 17.63 -1.78 10.28
C GLY A 47 18.04 -0.39 9.84
N SER A 48 17.05 0.50 9.70
CA SER A 48 17.28 1.94 9.59
C SER A 48 17.71 2.48 10.95
N SER A 49 18.77 3.28 11.01
CA SER A 49 19.10 4.10 12.16
C SER A 49 18.51 5.51 12.02
N ALA A 50 18.78 6.37 12.99
CA ALA A 50 18.70 7.80 12.73
C ALA A 50 19.73 8.17 11.65
N LEU A 51 19.38 9.15 10.81
CA LEU A 51 20.32 9.72 9.86
C LEU A 51 21.46 10.39 10.65
N ASP A 52 22.66 9.83 10.57
CA ASP A 52 23.86 10.42 11.16
C ASP A 52 24.54 11.34 10.14
N ILE A 53 24.45 12.64 10.38
CA ILE A 53 25.17 13.65 9.61
C ILE A 53 26.28 14.19 10.49
N SER A 54 27.51 13.83 10.17
CA SER A 54 28.68 14.27 10.92
C SER A 54 28.72 15.80 11.02
N LYS A 55 29.20 16.32 12.15
CA LYS A 55 29.31 17.77 12.38
C LYS A 55 30.04 18.46 11.22
N GLY A 56 29.41 19.47 10.62
CA GLY A 56 29.96 20.22 9.49
C GLY A 56 29.62 19.65 8.11
N LYS A 57 28.81 18.59 8.03
CA LYS A 57 28.29 18.01 6.80
C LYS A 57 26.81 18.38 6.57
N TRP A 58 26.36 18.24 5.33
CA TRP A 58 24.97 18.47 4.91
C TRP A 58 24.32 17.15 4.48
N VAL A 59 23.00 17.16 4.31
CA VAL A 59 22.25 16.02 3.75
C VAL A 59 22.78 15.63 2.36
N ALA A 60 23.25 16.61 1.57
CA ALA A 60 23.84 16.35 0.26
C ALA A 60 25.12 15.51 0.36
N ASP A 61 25.97 15.72 1.38
CA ASP A 61 27.16 14.91 1.63
C ASP A 61 26.76 13.46 1.97
N ALA A 62 25.69 13.27 2.77
CA ALA A 62 25.20 11.94 3.12
C ALA A 62 24.62 11.18 1.92
N LEU A 63 24.12 11.89 0.90
CA LEU A 63 23.56 11.33 -0.32
C LEU A 63 24.59 11.14 -1.44
N GLU A 64 25.83 11.62 -1.30
CA GLU A 64 26.80 11.69 -2.40
C GLU A 64 27.13 10.30 -2.97
N GLU A 65 27.39 9.31 -2.12
CA GLU A 65 27.69 7.92 -2.53
C GLU A 65 26.52 7.26 -3.27
N TYR A 66 25.28 7.66 -2.93
CA TYR A 66 24.06 7.15 -3.55
C TYR A 66 23.75 7.86 -4.88
N MET A 67 23.81 9.20 -4.88
CA MET A 67 23.34 10.03 -5.98
C MET A 67 24.34 10.14 -7.13
N SER A 68 25.63 9.81 -6.93
CA SER A 68 26.74 9.96 -7.88
C SER A 68 26.45 9.37 -9.27
N PRO A 69 25.85 10.13 -10.20
CA PRO A 69 25.18 9.58 -11.37
C PRO A 69 26.16 9.28 -12.51
N GLY A 70 27.37 9.84 -12.46
CA GLY A 70 28.42 9.61 -13.46
C GLY A 70 29.30 8.39 -13.17
N ARG A 71 29.39 7.96 -11.90
CA ARG A 71 30.09 6.75 -11.45
C ARG A 71 29.38 6.21 -10.22
N PRO A 72 28.44 5.27 -10.38
CA PRO A 72 27.68 4.76 -9.24
C PRO A 72 28.61 4.14 -8.20
N GLY A 73 28.57 4.67 -6.98
CA GLY A 73 29.31 4.15 -5.82
C GLY A 73 28.81 2.76 -5.39
N SER A 74 29.46 2.18 -4.39
CA SER A 74 29.04 0.90 -3.80
C SER A 74 27.61 0.96 -3.29
N GLU A 75 27.23 2.07 -2.64
CA GLU A 75 25.88 2.30 -2.12
C GLU A 75 24.81 2.20 -3.22
N TRP A 76 25.01 2.87 -4.36
CA TRP A 76 24.09 2.75 -5.49
C TRP A 76 24.02 1.33 -6.05
N LYS A 77 25.17 0.64 -6.17
CA LYS A 77 25.23 -0.71 -6.74
C LYS A 77 24.54 -1.74 -5.85
N ASP A 78 24.68 -1.61 -4.55
CA ASP A 78 24.18 -2.58 -3.56
C ASP A 78 22.83 -2.18 -2.94
N ARG A 79 22.28 -1.00 -3.28
CA ARG A 79 21.05 -0.45 -2.69
C ARG A 79 19.89 -1.43 -2.63
N CYS A 80 19.63 -2.18 -3.71
CA CYS A 80 18.54 -3.15 -3.75
C CYS A 80 18.83 -4.38 -2.87
N THR A 81 20.10 -4.80 -2.79
CA THR A 81 20.54 -5.87 -1.88
C THR A 81 20.32 -5.47 -0.43
N VAL A 82 20.83 -4.29 -0.06
CA VAL A 82 20.70 -3.73 1.29
C VAL A 82 19.23 -3.58 1.66
N PHE A 83 18.44 -2.97 0.78
CA PHE A 83 17.02 -2.76 1.02
C PHE A 83 16.23 -4.07 1.14
N LEU A 84 16.56 -5.09 0.33
CA LEU A 84 15.99 -6.43 0.49
C LEU A 84 16.32 -7.05 1.85
N LYS A 85 17.58 -6.95 2.32
CA LYS A 85 17.99 -7.44 3.65
C LYS A 85 17.22 -6.73 4.76
N MET A 86 17.06 -5.42 4.69
CA MET A 86 16.32 -4.62 5.69
C MET A 86 14.86 -5.06 5.82
N MET A 87 14.23 -5.53 4.72
CA MET A 87 12.87 -6.07 4.77
C MET A 87 12.79 -7.52 5.30
N GLY A 88 13.95 -8.14 5.59
CA GLY A 88 14.08 -9.52 6.03
C GLY A 88 14.41 -10.50 4.89
N GLY A 89 14.97 -10.02 3.79
CA GLY A 89 15.48 -10.85 2.71
C GLY A 89 16.73 -11.64 3.14
N GLU A 90 16.70 -12.95 2.91
CA GLU A 90 17.81 -13.85 3.22
C GLU A 90 18.44 -14.35 1.92
N PHE A 91 19.73 -14.06 1.74
CA PHE A 91 20.46 -14.43 0.53
C PHE A 91 21.21 -15.75 0.72
N LYS A 92 21.08 -16.64 -0.28
CA LYS A 92 21.92 -17.84 -0.43
C LYS A 92 22.84 -17.61 -1.62
N GLY A 93 24.05 -17.12 -1.35
CA GLY A 93 24.92 -16.55 -2.38
C GLY A 93 24.28 -15.29 -2.98
N TYR A 94 24.14 -15.25 -4.31
CA TYR A 94 23.56 -14.12 -5.03
C TYR A 94 22.04 -14.21 -5.25
N LYS A 95 21.38 -15.24 -4.71
CA LYS A 95 19.94 -15.43 -4.88
C LYS A 95 19.20 -15.15 -3.58
N LEU A 96 18.06 -14.47 -3.69
CA LEU A 96 17.13 -14.28 -2.58
C LEU A 96 16.46 -15.62 -2.22
N GLY A 97 16.95 -16.28 -1.18
CA GLY A 97 16.59 -17.64 -0.80
C GLY A 97 15.21 -17.78 -0.15
N ASN A 98 14.67 -16.71 0.45
CA ASN A 98 13.35 -16.68 1.08
C ASN A 98 12.34 -15.82 0.32
N ARG A 99 12.52 -15.65 -1.00
CA ARG A 99 11.73 -14.74 -1.85
C ARG A 99 10.22 -14.84 -1.63
N ASP A 100 9.65 -16.05 -1.69
CA ASP A 100 8.20 -16.22 -1.63
C ASP A 100 7.65 -15.96 -0.22
N ALA A 101 8.42 -16.31 0.82
CA ALA A 101 8.08 -15.97 2.20
C ALA A 101 8.12 -14.45 2.43
N LEU A 102 9.11 -13.76 1.86
CA LEU A 102 9.20 -12.30 1.91
C LEU A 102 8.00 -11.64 1.21
N ILE A 103 7.63 -12.12 0.00
CA ILE A 103 6.45 -11.62 -0.72
C ILE A 103 5.18 -11.81 0.12
N ALA A 104 4.97 -12.99 0.69
CA ALA A 104 3.80 -13.28 1.53
C ALA A 104 3.74 -12.37 2.76
N LYS A 105 4.87 -12.18 3.45
CA LYS A 105 4.98 -11.28 4.61
C LYS A 105 4.64 -9.84 4.23
N LEU A 106 5.24 -9.32 3.16
CA LEU A 106 4.97 -7.95 2.68
C LEU A 106 3.52 -7.78 2.23
N ALA A 107 2.93 -8.79 1.58
CA ALA A 107 1.54 -8.75 1.15
C ALA A 107 0.57 -8.57 2.33
N VAL A 108 0.82 -9.23 3.47
CA VAL A 108 0.02 -9.05 4.69
C VAL A 108 0.12 -7.60 5.18
N GLN A 109 1.34 -7.08 5.33
CA GLN A 109 1.57 -5.71 5.80
C GLN A 109 0.94 -4.66 4.86
N ILE A 110 1.06 -4.85 3.54
CA ILE A 110 0.46 -3.98 2.53
C ILE A 110 -1.08 -4.05 2.60
N ALA A 111 -1.66 -5.23 2.83
CA ALA A 111 -3.10 -5.37 2.97
C ALA A 111 -3.61 -4.67 4.24
N GLU A 112 -2.95 -4.85 5.38
CA GLU A 112 -3.30 -4.20 6.64
C GLU A 112 -3.25 -2.67 6.51
N PHE A 113 -2.12 -2.13 6.04
CA PHE A 113 -1.98 -0.70 5.76
C PHE A 113 -3.02 -0.23 4.74
N GLY A 114 -3.20 -0.97 3.65
CA GLY A 114 -4.13 -0.68 2.58
C GLY A 114 -5.59 -0.59 3.05
N SER A 115 -5.97 -1.39 4.06
CA SER A 115 -7.33 -1.37 4.62
C SER A 115 -7.64 -0.04 5.31
N VAL A 116 -6.72 0.44 6.14
CA VAL A 116 -6.83 1.70 6.89
C VAL A 116 -6.67 2.89 5.95
N TYR A 117 -5.71 2.82 5.04
CA TYR A 117 -5.47 3.88 4.06
C TYR A 117 -6.68 4.05 3.12
N LEU A 118 -7.30 2.96 2.67
CA LEU A 118 -8.52 3.02 1.85
C LEU A 118 -9.67 3.68 2.58
N LEU A 119 -9.94 3.23 3.81
CA LEU A 119 -10.97 3.80 4.67
C LEU A 119 -10.81 5.32 4.78
N ASN A 120 -9.61 5.77 5.15
CA ASN A 120 -9.31 7.18 5.31
C ASN A 120 -9.44 7.95 3.98
N ARG A 121 -9.01 7.37 2.87
CA ARG A 121 -9.10 8.02 1.56
C ARG A 121 -10.54 8.17 1.08
N LEU A 122 -11.40 7.17 1.31
CA LEU A 122 -12.82 7.24 1.00
C LEU A 122 -13.52 8.26 1.90
N ARG A 123 -13.18 8.31 3.20
CA ARG A 123 -13.69 9.31 4.13
C ARG A 123 -13.34 10.73 3.69
N GLN A 124 -12.07 11.00 3.38
CA GLN A 124 -11.60 12.32 2.92
C GLN A 124 -12.29 12.80 1.64
N LYS A 125 -12.75 11.86 0.80
CA LYS A 125 -13.47 12.16 -0.44
C LYS A 125 -14.99 12.22 -0.27
N ASN A 126 -15.51 12.04 0.95
CA ASN A 126 -16.95 11.90 1.21
C ASN A 126 -17.60 10.79 0.37
N GLN A 127 -16.86 9.70 0.13
CA GLN A 127 -17.31 8.54 -0.66
C GLN A 127 -17.45 7.28 0.19
N LEU A 128 -17.26 7.39 1.51
CA LEU A 128 -17.28 6.22 2.38
C LEU A 128 -18.71 5.69 2.54
N THR A 129 -18.93 4.49 2.00
CA THR A 129 -20.10 3.64 2.29
C THR A 129 -19.63 2.24 2.63
N ALA A 130 -20.42 1.50 3.42
CA ALA A 130 -20.14 0.11 3.76
C ALA A 130 -20.03 -0.78 2.51
N SER A 131 -20.92 -0.56 1.54
CA SER A 131 -20.94 -1.34 0.29
C SER A 131 -19.70 -1.13 -0.57
N LEU A 132 -19.25 0.11 -0.74
CA LEU A 132 -18.04 0.41 -1.51
C LEU A 132 -16.79 -0.12 -0.79
N LEU A 133 -16.74 0.03 0.53
CA LEU A 133 -15.63 -0.45 1.34
C LEU A 133 -15.52 -1.97 1.26
N GLU A 134 -16.64 -2.69 1.43
CA GLU A 134 -16.71 -4.14 1.29
C GLU A 134 -16.27 -4.61 -0.08
N ALA A 135 -16.85 -4.05 -1.15
CA ALA A 135 -16.50 -4.40 -2.52
C ALA A 135 -15.01 -4.20 -2.82
N SER A 136 -14.40 -3.16 -2.24
CA SER A 136 -12.98 -2.89 -2.36
C SER A 136 -12.13 -3.86 -1.52
N TYR A 137 -12.54 -4.16 -0.29
CA TYR A 137 -11.81 -5.07 0.62
C TYR A 137 -11.77 -6.51 0.09
N LEU A 138 -12.78 -6.95 -0.65
CA LEU A 138 -12.76 -8.26 -1.33
C LEU A 138 -11.62 -8.38 -2.36
N HIS A 139 -11.10 -7.27 -2.89
CA HIS A 139 -9.96 -7.27 -3.80
C HIS A 139 -8.61 -6.98 -3.10
N LEU A 140 -8.63 -6.58 -1.83
CA LEU A 140 -7.48 -5.98 -1.16
C LEU A 140 -6.32 -6.96 -0.99
N VAL A 141 -6.59 -8.17 -0.50
CA VAL A 141 -5.54 -9.19 -0.25
C VAL A 141 -4.86 -9.61 -1.55
N GLY A 142 -5.65 -9.89 -2.60
CA GLY A 142 -5.10 -10.24 -3.91
C GLY A 142 -4.30 -9.10 -4.53
N ALA A 143 -4.81 -7.86 -4.46
CA ALA A 143 -4.09 -6.69 -4.92
C ALA A 143 -2.77 -6.46 -4.15
N ALA A 144 -2.77 -6.70 -2.83
CA ALA A 144 -1.57 -6.57 -2.00
C ALA A 144 -0.50 -7.61 -2.37
N MET A 145 -0.91 -8.86 -2.63
CA MET A 145 -0.02 -9.93 -3.10
C MET A 145 0.66 -9.56 -4.43
N GLU A 146 -0.12 -9.07 -5.40
CA GLU A 146 0.42 -8.66 -6.69
C GLU A 146 1.38 -7.46 -6.57
N VAL A 147 1.05 -6.48 -5.72
CA VAL A 147 1.92 -5.34 -5.45
C VAL A 147 3.25 -5.80 -4.83
N ALA A 148 3.19 -6.66 -3.80
CA ALA A 148 4.37 -7.24 -3.16
C ALA A 148 5.23 -8.00 -4.17
N GLN A 149 4.61 -8.81 -5.03
CA GLN A 149 5.32 -9.57 -6.06
C GLN A 149 6.02 -8.68 -7.07
N VAL A 150 5.36 -7.63 -7.59
CA VAL A 150 5.97 -6.68 -8.53
C VAL A 150 7.13 -5.95 -7.85
N PHE A 151 6.93 -5.50 -6.62
CA PHE A 151 7.94 -4.76 -5.87
C PHE A 151 9.19 -5.59 -5.58
N VAL A 152 9.05 -6.79 -5.03
CA VAL A 152 10.18 -7.70 -4.76
C VAL A 152 10.87 -8.09 -6.06
N SER A 153 10.10 -8.33 -7.14
CA SER A 153 10.70 -8.68 -8.44
C SER A 153 11.52 -7.54 -9.03
N ALA A 154 11.08 -6.29 -8.88
CA ALA A 154 11.85 -5.12 -9.31
C ALA A 154 13.19 -5.01 -8.56
N LEU A 155 13.16 -5.20 -7.23
CA LEU A 155 14.36 -5.18 -6.39
C LEU A 155 15.32 -6.33 -6.70
N VAL A 156 14.81 -7.56 -6.85
CA VAL A 156 15.62 -8.73 -7.22
C VAL A 156 16.25 -8.52 -8.59
N TYR A 157 15.50 -8.02 -9.57
CA TYR A 157 16.06 -7.73 -10.88
C TYR A 157 17.19 -6.70 -10.80
N SER A 158 17.00 -5.60 -10.06
CA SER A 158 18.01 -4.56 -9.90
C SER A 158 19.22 -5.03 -9.09
N HIS A 159 19.03 -5.95 -8.14
CA HIS A 159 20.11 -6.66 -7.48
C HIS A 159 20.92 -7.48 -8.48
N GLU A 160 20.26 -8.27 -9.31
CA GLU A 160 20.85 -9.15 -10.33
C GLU A 160 21.53 -8.39 -11.49
N HIS A 161 21.16 -7.13 -11.69
CA HIS A 161 21.67 -6.27 -12.75
C HIS A 161 22.13 -4.94 -12.14
N GLN A 162 23.24 -4.97 -11.40
CA GLN A 162 23.73 -3.80 -10.67
C GLN A 162 23.85 -2.55 -11.57
N GLY A 163 23.44 -1.41 -11.02
CA GLY A 163 23.50 -0.12 -11.72
C GLY A 163 22.28 0.19 -12.59
N VAL A 164 21.39 -0.78 -12.86
CA VAL A 164 20.13 -0.47 -13.57
C VAL A 164 19.16 0.33 -12.68
N ARG A 165 18.30 1.10 -13.34
CA ARG A 165 17.21 1.82 -12.67
C ARG A 165 16.22 0.84 -12.02
N LEU A 166 15.81 1.14 -10.78
CA LEU A 166 14.75 0.41 -10.10
C LEU A 166 13.39 0.75 -10.74
N GLN A 167 12.73 -0.25 -11.31
CA GLN A 167 11.42 -0.09 -11.92
C GLN A 167 10.67 -1.41 -12.00
N ALA A 168 9.34 -1.35 -11.95
CA ALA A 168 8.49 -2.49 -12.28
C ALA A 168 8.68 -2.89 -13.74
N ARG A 169 8.60 -4.20 -14.01
CA ARG A 169 8.82 -4.77 -15.34
C ARG A 169 7.69 -5.73 -15.71
N PRO A 170 7.30 -5.81 -17.00
CA PRO A 170 6.40 -6.85 -17.48
C PRO A 170 7.10 -8.23 -17.54
N PRO A 171 6.33 -9.34 -17.53
CA PRO A 171 4.87 -9.38 -17.38
C PRO A 171 4.42 -9.11 -15.95
N ALA A 172 3.24 -8.51 -15.80
CA ALA A 172 2.59 -8.41 -14.50
C ALA A 172 2.20 -9.81 -14.00
N PRO A 173 2.13 -10.04 -12.67
CA PRO A 173 1.43 -11.20 -12.16
C PRO A 173 -0.04 -11.20 -12.64
N PRO A 174 -0.66 -12.39 -12.79
CA PRO A 174 -2.06 -12.48 -13.17
C PRO A 174 -2.94 -11.77 -12.13
N VAL A 175 -4.05 -11.22 -12.59
CA VAL A 175 -5.00 -10.56 -11.71
C VAL A 175 -5.66 -11.59 -10.80
N THR A 176 -5.52 -11.38 -9.49
CA THR A 176 -6.15 -12.22 -8.47
C THR A 176 -7.66 -11.97 -8.46
N PRO A 177 -8.49 -13.03 -8.52
CA PRO A 177 -9.93 -12.92 -8.37
C PRO A 177 -10.33 -12.25 -7.05
N LYS A 178 -11.53 -11.66 -7.00
CA LYS A 178 -12.09 -11.18 -5.72
C LYS A 178 -12.26 -12.35 -4.76
N ALA A 179 -11.97 -12.12 -3.48
CA ALA A 179 -12.28 -13.06 -2.42
C ALA A 179 -13.79 -13.26 -2.29
N GLN A 180 -14.20 -14.38 -1.71
CA GLN A 180 -15.59 -14.64 -1.36
C GLN A 180 -16.01 -13.88 -0.09
N GLN A 181 -15.05 -13.58 0.79
CA GLN A 181 -15.28 -12.92 2.08
C GLN A 181 -14.17 -11.93 2.41
N VAL A 182 -14.51 -10.90 3.17
CA VAL A 182 -13.57 -9.91 3.68
C VAL A 182 -12.85 -10.49 4.89
N THR A 183 -11.53 -10.64 4.78
CA THR A 183 -10.67 -11.07 5.89
C THR A 183 -9.98 -9.89 6.55
N VAL A 184 -9.29 -9.06 5.77
CA VAL A 184 -8.59 -7.85 6.25
C VAL A 184 -9.54 -6.67 6.34
N GLY A 185 -9.53 -5.95 7.47
CA GLY A 185 -10.40 -4.80 7.71
C GLY A 185 -11.86 -5.17 8.06
N SER A 186 -12.14 -6.45 8.35
CA SER A 186 -13.49 -6.95 8.68
C SER A 186 -14.12 -6.23 9.87
N THR A 187 -13.36 -5.98 10.95
CA THR A 187 -13.82 -5.23 12.13
C THR A 187 -14.17 -3.77 11.81
N LEU A 188 -13.37 -3.12 10.97
CA LEU A 188 -13.66 -1.75 10.51
C LEU A 188 -14.95 -1.74 9.67
N LEU A 189 -15.09 -2.72 8.77
CA LEU A 189 -16.27 -2.86 7.92
C LEU A 189 -17.54 -3.13 8.74
N SER A 190 -17.50 -4.04 9.72
CA SER A 190 -18.64 -4.36 10.58
C SER A 190 -19.08 -3.14 11.40
N THR A 191 -18.12 -2.34 11.87
CA THR A 191 -18.39 -1.08 12.58
C THR A 191 -19.12 -0.08 11.70
N ILE A 192 -18.68 0.08 10.45
CA ILE A 192 -19.32 1.00 9.48
C ILE A 192 -20.72 0.50 9.09
N LYS A 193 -20.89 -0.81 8.84
CA LYS A 193 -22.20 -1.42 8.59
C LYS A 193 -23.17 -1.16 9.74
N SER A 194 -22.71 -1.34 10.97
CA SER A 194 -23.52 -1.11 12.17
C SER A 194 -23.94 0.34 12.28
N LYS A 195 -23.01 1.28 12.07
CA LYS A 195 -23.30 2.72 12.07
C LYS A 195 -24.35 3.08 11.01
N GLU A 196 -24.19 2.63 9.78
CA GLU A 196 -25.15 2.89 8.70
C GLU A 196 -26.55 2.32 9.00
N ASN A 197 -26.62 1.14 9.62
CA ASN A 197 -27.90 0.54 10.00
C ASN A 197 -28.61 1.36 11.08
N VAL A 198 -27.88 1.87 12.08
CA VAL A 198 -28.43 2.76 13.10
C VAL A 198 -28.95 4.04 12.48
N GLU A 199 -28.18 4.67 11.58
CA GLU A 199 -28.60 5.89 10.88
C GLU A 199 -29.85 5.68 10.02
N LYS A 200 -29.95 4.54 9.33
CA LYS A 200 -31.15 4.17 8.56
C LYS A 200 -32.36 3.95 9.47
N GLY A 201 -32.16 3.28 10.61
CA GLY A 201 -33.21 3.06 11.61
C GLY A 201 -33.74 4.38 12.18
N ALA A 202 -32.84 5.29 12.57
CA ALA A 202 -33.21 6.61 13.08
C ALA A 202 -34.01 7.43 12.05
N LYS A 203 -33.56 7.45 10.78
CA LYS A 203 -34.29 8.14 9.69
C LYS A 203 -35.67 7.55 9.44
N LYS A 204 -35.82 6.23 9.56
CA LYS A 204 -37.13 5.59 9.42
C LYS A 204 -38.07 6.02 10.54
N ILE A 205 -37.60 6.01 11.79
CA ILE A 205 -38.39 6.45 12.95
C ILE A 205 -38.81 7.92 12.79
N GLU A 206 -37.91 8.80 12.36
CA GLU A 206 -38.21 10.20 12.11
C GLU A 206 -39.30 10.37 11.06
N LYS A 207 -39.21 9.61 9.96
CA LYS A 207 -40.24 9.61 8.91
C LYS A 207 -41.58 9.09 9.43
N ASP A 208 -41.59 7.98 10.16
CA ASP A 208 -42.80 7.38 10.74
C ASP A 208 -43.47 8.38 11.71
N LEU A 209 -42.69 9.12 12.52
CA LEU A 209 -43.20 10.19 13.39
C LEU A 209 -43.82 11.36 12.61
N GLN A 210 -43.19 11.79 11.52
CA GLN A 210 -43.75 12.84 10.64
C GLN A 210 -45.06 12.41 10.00
N GLU A 211 -45.18 11.14 9.58
CA GLU A 211 -46.42 10.57 9.03
C GLU A 211 -47.54 10.51 10.08
N VAL A 212 -47.22 10.11 11.32
CA VAL A 212 -48.17 10.13 12.44
C VAL A 212 -48.62 11.56 12.75
N GLU A 213 -47.69 12.52 12.83
CA GLU A 213 -48.03 13.92 13.08
C GLU A 213 -48.95 14.49 11.99
N HIS A 214 -48.65 14.21 10.72
CA HIS A 214 -49.48 14.62 9.59
C HIS A 214 -50.89 14.00 9.66
N TRP A 215 -50.97 12.72 10.01
CA TRP A 215 -52.26 12.04 10.18
C TRP A 215 -53.10 12.65 11.32
N LEU A 216 -52.46 12.93 12.46
CA LEU A 216 -53.12 13.56 13.62
C LEU A 216 -53.67 14.95 13.27
N LYS A 217 -52.87 15.80 12.63
CA LYS A 217 -53.32 17.13 12.17
C LYS A 217 -54.52 17.04 11.22
N LYS A 218 -54.47 16.10 10.27
CA LYS A 218 -55.54 15.91 9.27
C LYS A 218 -56.87 15.45 9.86
N HIS A 219 -56.86 14.57 10.87
CA HIS A 219 -58.09 13.91 11.35
C HIS A 219 -58.59 14.42 12.70
N LEU A 220 -57.72 15.00 13.53
CA LEU A 220 -58.07 15.47 14.86
C LEU A 220 -58.11 17.01 14.99
N GLY A 221 -57.69 17.74 13.95
CA GLY A 221 -57.85 19.20 13.89
C GLY A 221 -56.93 20.01 14.79
N PHE A 222 -55.80 19.43 15.21
CA PHE A 222 -54.69 20.16 15.85
C PHE A 222 -53.75 20.79 14.82
#